data_AF-A0A7R9LT56-F1
#
_entry.id   AF-A0A7R9LT56-F1
#
_cell.length_a   1.000
_cell.length_b   1.000
_cell.length_c   1.000
_cell.angle_alpha   90.00
_cell.angle_beta   90.00
_cell.angle_gamma   90.00
#
_symmetry.space_group_name_H-M   'P 1'
#
loop_
_entity.id
_entity.type
_entity.pdbx_description
1 polymer ?
#
loop_
_entity_poly.entity_id
_entity_poly.type
_entity_poly.pdbx_seq_one_letter_code
_entity_poly.pdbx_strand_id
1 'polypeptide(L)'
;MTFPTLNSREEAAKISSSMVSELRTKFLEVVAKAPELYYDKDVEKLKTNDWSLQRFLNHSKSNVDKAVECLDEAMKWRKSFGVRELNDKDFPRLTLLLDCKDSGVKNADMDFMKFAHRVLNDYYPGLVNAGLIYKLPKVMEAIYKLVKSWLNEEQEKFCYLITRKTIGEYASPQDLPDFLLGTNQEPYRTVPDGAPTAHELAERLGIKVEKADKLVKHLEPFYNE
;
A
#
# COMPACT_ATOMS: atom_id res chain seq x y z
N MET A 1 19.51 -2.74 -15.41
CA MET A 1 18.92 -1.42 -15.12
C MET A 1 18.13 -1.58 -13.83
N THR A 2 18.68 -1.11 -12.73
CA THR A 2 18.08 -1.11 -11.40
C THR A 2 16.95 -0.08 -11.36
N PHE A 3 15.77 -0.49 -10.88
CA PHE A 3 14.70 0.45 -10.57
C PHE A 3 15.22 1.48 -9.56
N PRO A 4 14.85 2.77 -9.68
CA PRO A 4 15.16 3.72 -8.62
C PRO A 4 14.49 3.20 -7.35
N THR A 5 15.29 2.97 -6.32
CA THR A 5 14.78 2.80 -4.95
C THR A 5 13.93 4.03 -4.60
N LEU A 6 13.11 3.93 -3.55
CA LEU A 6 12.29 4.99 -2.93
C LEU A 6 13.04 6.30 -2.54
N ASN A 7 14.20 6.56 -3.13
CA ASN A 7 14.97 7.79 -3.06
C ASN A 7 14.40 8.93 -3.93
N SER A 8 13.31 8.78 -4.70
CA SER A 8 12.62 9.95 -5.28
C SER A 8 11.90 10.82 -4.23
N ARG A 9 12.08 10.52 -2.93
CA ARG A 9 12.00 11.49 -1.83
C ARG A 9 13.30 12.32 -1.67
N GLU A 10 14.07 12.56 -2.72
CA GLU A 10 15.33 13.33 -2.64
C GLU A 10 15.14 14.86 -2.62
N GLU A 11 13.93 15.34 -2.34
CA GLU A 11 13.71 16.66 -1.71
C GLU A 11 12.93 16.57 -0.39
N ALA A 12 12.78 15.38 0.19
CA ALA A 12 12.51 15.29 1.62
C ALA A 12 13.84 15.52 2.33
N ALA A 13 13.96 16.62 3.08
CA ALA A 13 15.15 16.94 3.85
C ALA A 13 15.67 15.67 4.55
N LYS A 14 16.91 15.27 4.22
CA LYS A 14 17.50 13.99 4.61
C LYS A 14 17.33 13.78 6.11
N ILE A 15 16.35 12.95 6.50
CA ILE A 15 16.06 12.65 7.90
C ILE A 15 17.30 11.98 8.49
N SER A 16 17.97 12.65 9.42
CA SER A 16 19.15 12.10 10.08
C SER A 16 18.73 11.10 11.16
N SER A 17 19.61 10.14 11.46
CA SER A 17 19.44 9.26 12.61
C SER A 17 19.31 10.03 13.93
N SER A 18 19.97 11.19 14.04
CA SER A 18 19.83 12.08 15.20
C SER A 18 18.41 12.63 15.35
N MET A 19 17.76 13.07 14.26
CA MET A 19 16.36 13.54 14.31
C MET A 19 15.40 12.42 14.74
N VAL A 20 15.63 11.20 14.26
CA VAL A 20 14.82 10.03 14.65
C VAL A 20 14.98 9.73 16.14
N SER A 21 16.21 9.75 16.65
CA SER A 21 16.52 9.56 18.06
C SER A 21 15.90 10.65 18.93
N GLU A 22 15.98 11.90 18.47
CA GLU A 22 15.41 13.07 19.17
C GLU A 22 13.88 12.98 19.23
N LEU A 23 13.22 12.71 18.09
CA LEU A 23 11.76 12.49 18.03
C LEU A 23 11.34 11.37 18.98
N ARG A 24 12.04 10.23 18.94
CA ARG A 24 11.76 9.10 19.84
C ARG A 24 11.84 9.54 21.30
N THR A 25 12.93 10.20 21.67
CA THR A 25 13.18 10.62 23.05
C THR A 25 12.07 11.56 23.52
N LYS A 26 11.80 12.63 22.76
CA LYS A 26 10.74 13.60 23.07
C LYS A 26 9.36 12.94 23.16
N PHE A 27 9.03 12.05 22.23
CA PHE A 27 7.75 11.34 22.27
C PHE A 27 7.63 10.43 23.50
N LEU A 28 8.68 9.70 23.87
CA LEU A 28 8.66 8.86 25.08
C LEU A 28 8.53 9.69 26.36
N GLU A 29 9.09 10.90 26.40
CA GLU A 29 8.85 11.85 27.51
C GLU A 29 7.39 12.33 27.57
N VAL A 30 6.75 12.55 26.42
CA VAL A 30 5.31 12.87 26.36
C VAL A 30 4.48 11.70 26.89
N VAL A 31 4.77 10.47 26.44
CA VAL A 31 4.09 9.25 26.91
C VAL A 31 4.26 9.06 28.41
N ALA A 32 5.47 9.31 28.95
CA ALA A 32 5.73 9.15 30.38
C ALA A 32 4.88 10.07 31.28
N LYS A 33 4.36 11.19 30.74
CA LYS A 33 3.48 12.11 31.47
C LYS A 33 2.04 11.63 31.57
N ALA A 34 1.58 10.84 30.60
CA ALA A 34 0.19 10.37 30.51
C ALA A 34 0.11 8.99 29.81
N PRO A 35 0.74 7.93 30.38
CA PRO A 35 0.88 6.64 29.72
C PRO A 35 -0.47 5.97 29.38
N GLU A 36 -1.52 6.27 30.14
CA GLU A 36 -2.88 5.75 29.97
C GLU A 36 -3.53 6.14 28.64
N LEU A 37 -3.07 7.22 28.00
CA LEU A 37 -3.59 7.70 26.72
C LEU A 37 -3.06 6.90 25.51
N TYR A 38 -2.19 5.92 25.73
CA TYR A 38 -1.54 5.17 24.67
C TYR A 38 -1.74 3.65 24.83
N TYR A 39 -1.41 2.90 23.78
CA TYR A 39 -1.22 1.45 23.92
C TYR A 39 0.24 1.13 24.15
N ASP A 40 0.54 0.34 25.18
CA ASP A 40 1.89 -0.16 25.47
C ASP A 40 2.53 -0.80 24.23
N LYS A 41 1.76 -1.63 23.51
CA LYS A 41 2.26 -2.31 22.29
C LYS A 41 2.63 -1.34 21.16
N ASP A 42 1.96 -0.20 21.04
CA ASP A 42 2.32 0.83 20.04
C ASP A 42 3.59 1.55 20.47
N VAL A 43 3.71 1.88 21.75
CA VAL A 43 4.91 2.50 22.34
C VAL A 43 6.14 1.58 22.19
N GLU A 44 6.02 0.29 22.52
CA GLU A 44 7.10 -0.69 22.34
C GLU A 44 7.56 -0.79 20.88
N LYS A 45 6.63 -0.76 19.92
CA LYS A 45 6.97 -0.76 18.49
C LYS A 45 7.77 0.49 18.11
N LEU A 46 7.40 1.66 18.62
CA LEU A 46 8.07 2.93 18.30
C LEU A 46 9.48 3.05 18.91
N LYS A 47 9.80 2.28 19.96
CA LYS A 47 11.16 2.18 20.51
C LYS A 47 12.16 1.58 19.50
N THR A 48 11.69 0.68 18.63
CA THR A 48 12.56 -0.09 17.72
C THR A 48 12.32 0.23 16.24
N ASN A 49 11.19 0.84 15.88
CA ASN A 49 10.81 1.09 14.50
C ASN A 49 11.12 2.53 14.05
N ASP A 50 12.37 2.76 13.64
CA ASP A 50 12.85 4.04 13.08
C ASP A 50 12.01 4.52 11.89
N TRP A 51 11.59 3.60 11.02
CA TRP A 51 10.83 3.93 9.82
C TRP A 51 9.51 4.63 10.15
N SER A 52 8.83 4.20 11.21
CA SER A 52 7.57 4.81 11.63
C SER A 52 7.77 6.27 12.03
N LEU A 53 8.83 6.56 12.78
CA LEU A 53 9.20 7.91 13.20
C LEU A 53 9.64 8.78 12.01
N GLN A 54 10.40 8.21 11.07
CA GLN A 54 10.78 8.89 9.82
C GLN A 54 9.57 9.35 9.02
N ARG A 55 8.45 8.62 9.05
CA ARG A 55 7.22 9.04 8.35
C ARG A 55 6.66 10.35 8.93
N PHE A 56 6.61 10.47 10.25
CA PHE A 56 6.14 11.69 10.91
C PHE A 56 7.10 12.86 10.69
N LEU A 57 8.41 12.60 10.68
CA LEU A 57 9.41 13.63 10.33
C LEU A 57 9.29 14.11 8.89
N ASN A 58 9.11 13.18 7.94
CA ASN A 58 8.89 13.53 6.53
C ASN A 58 7.60 14.36 6.36
N HIS A 59 6.49 13.97 7.00
CA HIS A 59 5.24 14.72 6.96
C HIS A 59 5.41 16.13 7.57
N SER A 60 6.23 16.22 8.62
CA SER A 60 6.49 17.47 9.34
C SER A 60 7.63 18.30 8.73
N LYS A 61 8.09 17.96 7.51
CA LYS A 61 9.19 18.66 6.82
C LYS A 61 10.45 18.77 7.69
N SER A 62 10.80 17.70 8.39
CA SER A 62 11.95 17.57 9.29
C SER A 62 11.91 18.46 10.54
N ASN A 63 10.77 19.08 10.85
CA ASN A 63 10.56 19.73 12.13
C ASN A 63 10.22 18.66 13.19
N VAL A 64 11.13 18.46 14.15
CA VAL A 64 11.00 17.43 15.19
C VAL A 64 9.82 17.70 16.12
N ASP A 65 9.61 18.95 16.56
CA ASP A 65 8.54 19.28 17.51
C ASP A 65 7.16 19.08 16.89
N LYS A 66 6.98 19.52 15.64
CA LYS A 66 5.76 19.24 14.88
C LYS A 66 5.56 17.73 14.65
N ALA A 67 6.64 16.99 14.43
CA ALA A 67 6.54 15.54 14.30
C ALA A 67 6.13 14.86 15.62
N VAL A 68 6.57 15.38 16.77
CA VAL A 68 6.12 14.94 18.10
C VAL A 68 4.62 15.19 18.24
N GLU A 69 4.14 16.39 17.93
CA GLU A 69 2.71 16.74 18.00
C GLU A 69 1.86 15.81 17.10
N CYS A 70 2.25 15.61 15.83
CA CYS A 70 1.53 14.72 14.92
C CYS A 70 1.56 13.26 15.38
N LEU A 71 2.69 12.79 15.93
CA LEU A 71 2.82 11.43 16.45
C LEU A 71 1.97 11.24 17.71
N ASP A 72 1.98 12.22 18.60
CA ASP A 72 1.20 12.24 19.84
C ASP A 72 -0.30 12.14 19.57
N GLU A 73 -0.82 13.06 18.75
CA GLU A 73 -2.24 13.06 18.37
C GLU A 73 -2.65 11.77 17.66
N ALA A 74 -1.79 11.23 16.78
CA ALA A 74 -2.07 9.97 16.11
C ALA A 74 -2.16 8.79 17.08
N MET A 75 -1.27 8.71 18.08
CA MET A 75 -1.26 7.59 19.03
C MET A 75 -2.39 7.70 20.06
N LYS A 76 -2.70 8.92 20.53
CA LYS A 76 -3.89 9.20 21.36
C LYS A 76 -5.17 8.85 20.63
N TRP A 77 -5.30 9.28 19.36
CA TRP A 77 -6.46 8.94 18.55
C TRP A 77 -6.62 7.43 18.45
N ARG A 78 -5.54 6.69 18.15
CA ARG A 78 -5.57 5.23 18.06
C ARG A 78 -6.12 4.57 19.33
N LYS A 79 -5.71 5.05 20.50
CA LYS A 79 -6.21 4.57 21.80
C LYS A 79 -7.67 4.95 22.03
N SER A 80 -8.02 6.22 21.82
CA SER A 80 -9.37 6.74 22.03
C SER A 80 -10.41 6.10 21.09
N PHE A 81 -10.00 5.78 19.86
CA PHE A 81 -10.82 5.11 18.86
C PHE A 81 -10.92 3.60 19.09
N GLY A 82 -10.08 3.02 19.95
CA GLY A 82 -10.09 1.59 20.20
C GLY A 82 -9.44 0.78 19.08
N VAL A 83 -8.43 1.32 18.36
CA VAL A 83 -7.88 0.69 17.14
C VAL A 83 -7.35 -0.72 17.39
N ARG A 84 -6.91 -1.05 18.60
CA ARG A 84 -6.44 -2.42 18.94
C ARG A 84 -7.54 -3.36 19.40
N GLU A 85 -8.70 -2.83 19.75
CA GLU A 85 -9.91 -3.58 20.08
C GLU A 85 -10.78 -3.84 18.84
N LEU A 86 -10.53 -3.08 17.76
CA LEU A 86 -11.08 -3.41 16.44
C LEU A 86 -10.68 -4.83 16.06
N ASN A 87 -11.67 -5.60 15.62
CA ASN A 87 -11.50 -6.95 15.12
C ASN A 87 -11.89 -7.02 13.64
N ASP A 88 -11.66 -8.18 13.02
CA ASP A 88 -11.91 -8.39 11.60
C ASP A 88 -13.37 -8.16 11.14
N LYS A 89 -14.32 -7.97 12.07
CA LYS A 89 -15.72 -7.62 11.76
C LYS A 89 -15.93 -6.11 11.66
N ASP A 90 -15.07 -5.31 12.29
CA ASP A 90 -15.16 -3.84 12.31
C ASP A 90 -14.54 -3.20 11.07
N PHE A 91 -13.76 -3.98 10.32
CA PHE A 91 -13.26 -3.62 9.00
C PHE A 91 -13.93 -4.48 7.94
N PRO A 92 -14.49 -3.90 6.86
CA PRO A 92 -14.79 -4.70 5.68
C PRO A 92 -13.45 -5.26 5.19
N ARG A 93 -13.26 -6.57 5.36
CA ARG A 93 -12.07 -7.28 4.89
C ARG A 93 -11.89 -7.00 3.39
N LEU A 94 -10.65 -6.71 2.99
CA LEU A 94 -10.33 -6.39 1.60
C LEU A 94 -10.06 -7.66 0.79
N THR A 95 -10.91 -7.92 -0.20
CA THR A 95 -10.62 -8.90 -1.25
C THR A 95 -9.91 -8.20 -2.41
N LEU A 96 -8.71 -8.66 -2.75
CA LEU A 96 -7.97 -8.15 -3.92
C LEU A 96 -8.34 -8.98 -5.16
N LEU A 97 -8.87 -8.35 -6.20
CA LEU A 97 -9.05 -8.97 -7.52
C LEU A 97 -7.95 -8.51 -8.47
N LEU A 98 -7.11 -9.44 -8.92
CA LEU A 98 -5.99 -9.20 -9.82
C LEU A 98 -6.30 -9.78 -11.20
N ASP A 99 -6.68 -8.93 -12.16
CA ASP A 99 -6.83 -9.35 -13.56
C ASP A 99 -5.45 -9.57 -14.19
N CYS A 100 -5.13 -10.84 -14.45
CA CYS A 100 -3.88 -11.26 -15.09
C CYS A 100 -4.07 -11.62 -16.57
N LYS A 101 -5.24 -11.31 -17.17
CA LYS A 101 -5.44 -11.51 -18.61
C LYS A 101 -4.34 -10.76 -19.37
N ASP A 102 -3.74 -11.46 -20.34
CA ASP A 102 -2.65 -10.94 -21.18
C ASP A 102 -1.34 -10.58 -20.43
N SER A 103 -1.20 -10.99 -19.16
CA SER A 103 0.05 -10.85 -18.42
C SER A 103 1.13 -11.84 -18.91
N GLY A 104 2.39 -11.56 -18.62
CA GLY A 104 3.51 -12.43 -19.01
C GLY A 104 4.81 -12.08 -18.31
N VAL A 105 5.83 -12.93 -18.44
CA VAL A 105 7.10 -12.77 -17.71
C VAL A 105 7.73 -11.39 -17.93
N LYS A 106 7.57 -10.79 -19.11
CA LYS A 106 8.12 -9.46 -19.45
C LYS A 106 7.51 -8.30 -18.66
N ASN A 107 6.27 -8.43 -18.18
CA ASN A 107 5.59 -7.40 -17.40
C ASN A 107 5.45 -7.76 -15.92
N ALA A 108 6.05 -8.88 -15.49
CA ALA A 108 6.13 -9.25 -14.10
C ALA A 108 7.19 -8.41 -13.37
N ASP A 109 6.75 -7.61 -12.40
CA ASP A 109 7.64 -6.81 -11.57
C ASP A 109 7.81 -7.47 -10.18
N MET A 110 8.92 -8.18 -10.02
CA MET A 110 9.25 -8.90 -8.79
C MET A 110 9.52 -7.96 -7.61
N ASP A 111 10.05 -6.77 -7.86
CA ASP A 111 10.37 -5.80 -6.82
C ASP A 111 9.09 -5.15 -6.30
N PHE A 112 8.16 -4.81 -7.22
CA PHE A 112 6.83 -4.34 -6.85
C PHE A 112 6.05 -5.37 -6.04
N MET A 113 6.03 -6.65 -6.46
CA MET A 113 5.30 -7.69 -5.72
C MET A 113 5.88 -7.91 -4.30
N LYS A 114 7.20 -7.88 -4.13
CA LYS A 114 7.84 -7.94 -2.81
C LYS A 114 7.51 -6.71 -1.96
N PHE A 115 7.48 -5.53 -2.58
CA PHE A 115 7.09 -4.30 -1.92
C PHE A 115 5.63 -4.38 -1.43
N ALA A 116 4.70 -4.77 -2.30
CA ALA A 116 3.29 -4.94 -1.96
C ALA A 116 3.10 -5.96 -0.82
N HIS A 117 3.77 -7.11 -0.91
CA HIS A 117 3.76 -8.12 0.15
C HIS A 117 4.24 -7.56 1.50
N ARG A 118 5.34 -6.79 1.50
CA ARG A 118 5.83 -6.12 2.71
C ARG A 118 4.82 -5.11 3.25
N VAL A 119 4.23 -4.30 2.37
CA VAL A 119 3.20 -3.31 2.75
C VAL A 119 2.04 -3.99 3.47
N LEU A 120 1.52 -5.08 2.90
CA LEU A 120 0.38 -5.79 3.47
C LEU A 120 0.75 -6.50 4.78
N ASN A 121 1.89 -7.19 4.85
CA ASN A 121 2.23 -7.95 6.06
C ASN A 121 2.69 -7.08 7.24
N ASP A 122 3.54 -6.08 6.98
CA ASP A 122 4.21 -5.35 8.07
C ASP A 122 3.40 -4.14 8.55
N TYR A 123 2.54 -3.60 7.67
CA TYR A 123 1.82 -2.35 7.91
C TYR A 123 0.30 -2.52 7.97
N TYR A 124 -0.27 -3.50 7.25
CA TYR A 124 -1.71 -3.77 7.24
C TYR A 124 -2.03 -5.25 7.52
N PRO A 125 -1.48 -5.84 8.61
CA PRO A 125 -1.73 -7.25 8.91
C PRO A 125 -3.23 -7.50 9.10
N GLY A 126 -3.74 -8.56 8.49
CA GLY A 126 -5.15 -8.94 8.56
C GLY A 126 -6.10 -8.14 7.67
N LEU A 127 -5.63 -7.12 6.93
CA LEU A 127 -6.48 -6.31 6.05
C LEU A 127 -7.01 -7.12 4.85
N VAL A 128 -6.13 -7.90 4.23
CA VAL A 128 -6.46 -8.70 3.04
C VAL A 128 -6.89 -10.10 3.46
N ASN A 129 -8.12 -10.47 3.13
CA ASN A 129 -8.67 -11.80 3.44
C ASN A 129 -8.64 -12.77 2.28
N ALA A 130 -8.53 -12.28 1.04
CA ALA A 130 -8.49 -13.10 -0.15
C ALA A 130 -7.79 -12.37 -1.31
N GLY A 131 -7.01 -13.13 -2.08
CA GLY A 131 -6.48 -12.73 -3.38
C GLY A 131 -7.13 -13.55 -4.49
N LEU A 132 -7.98 -12.92 -5.30
CA LEU A 132 -8.61 -13.50 -6.48
C LEU A 132 -7.75 -13.20 -7.71
N ILE A 133 -7.03 -14.21 -8.19
CA ILE A 133 -6.11 -14.08 -9.32
C ILE A 133 -6.87 -14.54 -10.56
N TYR A 134 -7.40 -13.58 -11.30
CA TYR A 134 -8.25 -13.82 -12.46
C TYR A 134 -7.43 -14.07 -13.73
N LYS A 135 -7.72 -15.19 -14.40
CA LYS A 135 -7.12 -15.56 -15.70
C LYS A 135 -5.58 -15.55 -15.75
N LEU A 136 -4.93 -16.08 -14.71
CA LEU A 136 -3.48 -16.26 -14.71
C LEU A 136 -3.00 -17.11 -15.90
N PRO A 137 -2.17 -16.58 -16.80
CA PRO A 137 -1.66 -17.32 -17.95
C PRO A 137 -0.69 -18.43 -17.51
N LYS A 138 -0.66 -19.58 -18.20
CA LYS A 138 0.23 -20.70 -17.86
C LYS A 138 1.71 -20.32 -17.80
N VAL A 139 2.14 -19.37 -18.65
CA VAL A 139 3.53 -18.87 -18.65
C VAL A 139 3.92 -18.19 -17.33
N MET A 140 2.96 -17.76 -16.53
CA MET A 140 3.16 -17.11 -15.23
C MET A 140 3.21 -18.10 -14.05
N GLU A 141 3.02 -19.41 -14.27
CA GLU A 141 2.93 -20.40 -13.21
C GLU A 141 4.18 -20.43 -12.30
N ALA A 142 5.37 -20.30 -12.89
CA ALA A 142 6.62 -20.25 -12.12
C ALA A 142 6.71 -19.01 -11.21
N ILE A 143 6.27 -17.86 -11.72
CA ILE A 143 6.22 -16.61 -10.94
C ILE A 143 5.20 -16.74 -9.82
N TYR A 144 4.02 -17.29 -10.10
CA TYR A 144 3.01 -17.52 -9.08
C TYR A 144 3.52 -18.42 -7.95
N LYS A 145 4.17 -19.55 -8.28
CA LYS A 145 4.79 -20.43 -7.28
C LYS A 145 5.83 -19.71 -6.42
N LEU A 146 6.63 -18.82 -7.02
CA LEU A 146 7.59 -18.00 -6.29
C LEU A 146 6.91 -16.98 -5.36
N VAL A 147 5.81 -16.35 -5.78
CA VAL A 147 5.04 -15.45 -4.92
C VAL A 147 4.43 -16.21 -3.74
N LYS A 148 3.87 -17.41 -3.98
CA LYS A 148 3.33 -18.27 -2.91
C LYS A 148 4.38 -18.60 -1.85
N SER A 149 5.64 -18.79 -2.24
CA SER A 149 6.70 -19.13 -1.28
C SER A 149 7.04 -17.98 -0.31
N TRP A 150 6.49 -16.77 -0.52
CA TRP A 150 6.61 -15.66 0.43
C TRP A 150 5.49 -15.62 1.46
N LEU A 151 4.38 -16.30 1.17
CA LEU A 151 3.17 -16.34 1.99
C LEU A 151 3.30 -17.41 3.08
N ASN A 152 2.63 -17.19 4.20
CA ASN A 152 2.42 -18.24 5.19
C ASN A 152 1.28 -19.20 4.77
N GLU A 153 1.13 -20.33 5.48
CA GLU A 153 0.16 -21.38 5.14
C GLU A 153 -1.30 -20.87 5.12
N GLU A 154 -1.63 -19.92 6.00
CA GLU A 154 -2.97 -19.32 6.06
C GLU A 154 -3.22 -18.42 4.84
N GLN A 155 -2.31 -17.51 4.53
CA GLN A 155 -2.38 -16.60 3.39
C GLN A 155 -2.44 -17.34 2.05
N GLU A 156 -1.67 -18.43 1.93
CA GLU A 156 -1.69 -19.30 0.75
C GLU A 156 -3.07 -19.90 0.48
N LYS A 157 -3.81 -20.31 1.53
CA LYS A 157 -5.16 -20.89 1.41
C LYS A 157 -6.20 -19.91 0.88
N PHE A 158 -5.94 -18.61 1.02
CA PHE A 158 -6.83 -17.54 0.57
C PHE A 158 -6.43 -16.94 -0.78
N CYS A 159 -5.48 -17.56 -1.49
CA CYS A 159 -5.13 -17.21 -2.87
C CYS A 159 -5.86 -18.12 -3.86
N TYR A 160 -6.84 -17.56 -4.59
CA TYR A 160 -7.70 -18.29 -5.51
C TYR A 160 -7.33 -17.99 -6.96
N LEU A 161 -6.95 -19.03 -7.72
CA LEU A 161 -6.87 -18.92 -9.18
C LEU A 161 -8.28 -19.04 -9.75
N ILE A 162 -8.81 -17.95 -10.30
CA ILE A 162 -10.19 -17.91 -10.79
C ILE A 162 -10.25 -17.65 -12.29
N THR A 163 -11.39 -18.01 -12.88
CA THR A 163 -11.65 -17.88 -14.31
C THR A 163 -12.94 -17.12 -14.56
N ARG A 164 -13.21 -16.82 -15.83
CA ARG A 164 -14.51 -16.27 -16.25
C ARG A 164 -15.71 -17.09 -15.75
N LYS A 165 -15.55 -18.41 -15.60
CA LYS A 165 -16.64 -19.30 -15.17
C LYS A 165 -16.86 -19.28 -13.65
N THR A 166 -15.82 -19.00 -12.87
CA THR A 166 -15.84 -19.14 -11.41
C THR A 166 -15.90 -17.79 -10.68
N ILE A 167 -15.71 -16.66 -11.35
CA ILE A 167 -15.73 -15.33 -10.73
C ILE A 167 -17.04 -15.03 -9.96
N GLY A 168 -18.18 -15.51 -10.47
CA GLY A 168 -19.49 -15.34 -9.81
C GLY A 168 -19.65 -16.09 -8.49
N GLU A 169 -18.74 -17.01 -8.16
CA GLU A 169 -18.70 -17.68 -6.85
C GLU A 169 -18.11 -16.77 -5.75
N TYR A 170 -17.40 -15.71 -6.14
CA TYR A 170 -16.64 -14.85 -5.23
C TYR A 170 -17.12 -13.39 -5.22
N ALA A 171 -17.68 -12.91 -6.32
CA ALA A 171 -18.16 -11.53 -6.45
C ALA A 171 -19.46 -11.50 -7.25
N SER A 172 -20.43 -10.72 -6.77
CA SER A 172 -21.72 -10.60 -7.45
C SER A 172 -21.58 -9.67 -8.66
N PRO A 173 -22.38 -9.84 -9.74
CA PRO A 173 -22.24 -9.02 -10.94
C PRO A 173 -22.33 -7.51 -10.69
N GLN A 174 -23.18 -7.06 -9.76
CA GLN A 174 -23.32 -5.65 -9.38
C GLN A 174 -22.06 -5.06 -8.71
N ASP A 175 -21.16 -5.89 -8.18
CA ASP A 175 -19.90 -5.46 -7.57
C ASP A 175 -18.73 -5.45 -8.57
N LEU A 176 -18.96 -5.94 -9.80
CA LEU A 176 -17.93 -6.10 -10.82
C LEU A 176 -18.13 -5.10 -11.97
N PRO A 177 -17.04 -4.60 -12.59
CA PRO A 177 -17.14 -3.85 -13.83
C PRO A 177 -17.49 -4.77 -15.01
N ASP A 178 -17.95 -4.16 -16.11
CA ASP A 178 -18.46 -4.88 -17.29
C ASP A 178 -17.42 -5.81 -17.96
N PHE A 179 -16.14 -5.43 -17.96
CA PHE A 179 -15.05 -6.20 -18.55
C PHE A 179 -14.74 -7.48 -17.76
N LEU A 180 -15.25 -7.57 -16.52
CA LEU A 180 -15.27 -8.78 -15.68
C LEU A 180 -16.65 -9.46 -15.64
N LEU A 181 -17.54 -9.15 -16.60
CA LEU A 181 -18.94 -9.60 -16.70
C LEU A 181 -19.87 -9.08 -15.59
N GLY A 182 -19.48 -7.97 -14.97
CA GLY A 182 -20.35 -7.33 -14.02
C GLY A 182 -21.38 -6.43 -14.67
N THR A 183 -22.21 -5.85 -13.81
CA THR A 183 -23.25 -4.89 -14.16
C THR A 183 -23.01 -3.53 -13.51
N ASN A 184 -21.91 -3.37 -12.75
CA ASN A 184 -21.54 -2.11 -12.15
C ASN A 184 -21.27 -1.07 -13.25
N GLN A 185 -21.94 0.08 -13.15
CA GLN A 185 -21.84 1.20 -14.10
C GLN A 185 -20.97 2.35 -13.56
N GLU A 186 -20.36 2.20 -12.38
CA GLU A 186 -19.44 3.19 -11.83
C GLU A 186 -18.30 3.44 -12.82
N PRO A 187 -17.99 4.71 -13.14
CA PRO A 187 -16.97 5.02 -14.13
C PRO A 187 -15.58 4.69 -13.57
N TYR A 188 -14.98 3.61 -14.07
CA TYR A 188 -13.65 3.15 -13.65
C TYR A 188 -12.52 3.54 -14.63
N ARG A 189 -12.86 4.17 -15.76
CA ARG A 189 -11.90 4.70 -16.75
C ARG A 189 -11.73 6.22 -16.68
N THR A 190 -12.52 6.90 -15.86
CA THR A 190 -12.43 8.35 -15.69
C THR A 190 -11.30 8.72 -14.74
N VAL A 191 -10.51 9.72 -15.13
CA VAL A 191 -9.51 10.33 -14.25
C VAL A 191 -10.26 11.23 -13.25
N PRO A 192 -10.08 11.07 -11.93
CA PRO A 192 -10.72 11.93 -10.94
C PRO A 192 -10.31 13.39 -11.08
N ASP A 193 -11.23 14.31 -10.78
CA ASP A 193 -10.95 15.74 -10.80
C ASP A 193 -9.78 16.10 -9.88
N GLY A 194 -8.84 16.90 -10.40
CA GLY A 194 -7.65 17.32 -9.66
C GLY A 194 -6.55 16.26 -9.52
N ALA A 195 -6.71 15.08 -10.12
CA ALA A 195 -5.63 14.11 -10.20
C ALA A 195 -4.45 14.69 -11.03
N PRO A 196 -3.21 14.63 -10.53
CA PRO A 196 -2.06 15.12 -11.28
C PRO A 196 -1.81 14.25 -12.51
N THR A 197 -1.46 14.89 -13.61
CA THR A 197 -1.00 14.23 -14.84
C THR A 197 0.31 13.48 -14.59
N ALA A 198 0.62 12.52 -15.49
CA ALA A 198 1.90 11.82 -15.45
C ALA A 198 3.10 12.78 -15.53
N HIS A 199 2.97 13.88 -16.29
CA HIS A 199 4.00 14.90 -16.44
C HIS A 199 4.18 15.75 -15.19
N GLU A 200 3.08 16.21 -14.57
CA GLU A 200 3.15 16.93 -13.29
C GLU A 200 3.75 16.06 -12.19
N LEU A 201 3.40 14.77 -12.17
CA LEU A 201 4.00 13.82 -11.23
C LEU A 201 5.50 13.62 -11.53
N ALA A 202 5.90 13.55 -12.79
CA ALA A 202 7.29 13.39 -13.17
C ALA A 202 8.13 14.61 -12.76
N GLU A 203 7.63 15.82 -12.96
CA GLU A 203 8.26 17.05 -12.49
C GLU A 203 8.43 17.04 -10.97
N ARG A 204 7.34 16.78 -10.23
CA ARG A 204 7.35 16.73 -8.75
C ARG A 204 8.31 15.69 -8.18
N LEU A 205 8.56 14.61 -8.90
CA LEU A 205 9.41 13.50 -8.45
C LEU A 205 10.82 13.52 -9.06
N GLY A 206 11.17 14.55 -9.85
CA GLY A 206 12.45 14.62 -10.55
C GLY A 206 12.66 13.47 -11.56
N ILE A 207 11.57 12.92 -12.09
CA ILE A 207 11.58 11.85 -13.09
C ILE A 207 11.70 12.47 -14.48
N LYS A 208 12.57 11.89 -15.32
CA LYS A 208 12.72 12.34 -16.70
C LYS A 208 11.40 12.27 -17.48
N VAL A 209 11.12 13.31 -18.26
CA VAL A 209 9.87 13.48 -19.00
C VAL A 209 9.54 12.31 -19.94
N GLU A 210 10.55 11.67 -20.53
CA GLU A 210 10.34 10.57 -21.48
C GLU A 210 9.69 9.34 -20.81
N LYS A 211 9.84 9.19 -19.48
CA LYS A 211 9.13 8.16 -18.72
C LYS A 211 7.65 8.50 -18.55
N ALA A 212 7.31 9.77 -18.36
CA ALA A 212 5.92 10.23 -18.35
C ALA A 212 5.28 10.01 -19.71
N ASP A 213 5.95 10.37 -20.81
CA ASP A 213 5.47 10.14 -22.17
C ASP A 213 5.20 8.66 -22.44
N LYS A 214 6.12 7.79 -22.01
CA LYS A 214 5.96 6.34 -22.14
C LYS A 214 4.75 5.83 -21.35
N LEU A 215 4.51 6.37 -20.15
CA LEU A 215 3.35 6.00 -19.33
C LEU A 215 2.05 6.46 -19.98
N VAL A 216 1.96 7.72 -20.41
CA VAL A 216 0.77 8.26 -21.09
C VAL A 216 0.43 7.45 -22.33
N LYS A 217 1.42 7.18 -23.19
CA LYS A 217 1.23 6.34 -24.38
C LYS A 217 0.79 4.91 -24.05
N HIS A 218 1.24 4.37 -22.92
CA HIS A 218 0.80 3.04 -22.47
C HIS A 218 -0.63 3.05 -21.97
N LEU A 219 -1.07 4.14 -21.31
CA LEU A 219 -2.40 4.27 -20.72
C LEU A 219 -3.47 4.74 -21.73
N GLU A 220 -3.06 5.41 -22.80
CA GLU A 220 -3.95 5.97 -23.84
C GLU A 220 -5.05 5.01 -24.35
N PRO A 221 -4.77 3.73 -24.64
CA PRO A 221 -5.81 2.79 -25.08
C PRO A 221 -6.90 2.53 -24.03
N PHE A 222 -6.61 2.73 -22.74
CA PHE A 222 -7.52 2.41 -21.65
C PHE A 222 -8.48 3.54 -21.28
N TYR A 223 -8.26 4.76 -21.78
CA TYR A 223 -9.14 5.91 -21.52
C TYR A 223 -10.38 5.96 -22.43
N ASN A 224 -10.35 5.29 -23.59
CA ASN A 224 -11.34 5.49 -24.66
C ASN A 224 -12.13 4.22 -25.02
N GLU A 225 -12.08 3.18 -24.19
CA GLU A 225 -12.89 1.96 -24.33
C GLU A 225 -14.18 2.02 -23.51
#